data_AF-A0A8I0VGE3-F1
#
_entry.id   AF-A0A8I0VGE3-F1
#
_cell.length_a   1.000
_cell.length_b   1.000
_cell.length_c   1.000
_cell.angle_alpha   90.00
_cell.angle_beta   90.00
_cell.angle_gamma   90.00
#
_symmetry.space_group_name_H-M   'P 1'
#
loop_
_entity.id
_entity.type
_entity.pdbx_description
1 polymer ?
#
loop_
_entity_poly.entity_id
_entity_poly.type
_entity_poly.pdbx_seq_one_letter_code
_entity_poly.pdbx_strand_id
1 'polypeptide(L)'
;MGDAADAPGNDADAVVDFVRALAMPPWPRAAADAERMLEALGVHPAGGIDAWSPASARHALTGGPDAVDHLSYVVHADRVTGVGFFLARHGGPRDPLVRRDHDALVAALAALFGPPRAAFGDQPSPVLWDAGELQVAVQLFDRVDSSVMVGVDHRARSAEEERVAVGDGLPTGER
;
A
#
# COMPACT_ATOMS: atom_id res chain seq x y z
N MET A 1 3.40 -12.85 36.44
CA MET A 1 3.39 -14.00 35.53
C MET A 1 2.60 -13.56 34.32
N GLY A 2 3.15 -13.17 33.19
CA GLY A 2 4.51 -12.98 32.68
C GLY A 2 4.23 -12.37 31.31
N ASP A 3 4.65 -11.13 31.14
CA ASP A 3 4.50 -10.31 29.93
C ASP A 3 5.15 -11.05 28.75
N ALA A 4 4.33 -11.58 27.84
CA ALA A 4 4.77 -12.03 26.54
C ALA A 4 4.53 -10.86 25.60
N ALA A 5 5.47 -9.92 25.58
CA ALA A 5 5.63 -9.05 24.43
C ALA A 5 5.79 -9.95 23.20
N ASP A 6 4.78 -9.95 22.32
CA ASP A 6 4.85 -10.54 21.00
C ASP A 6 6.20 -10.19 20.38
N ALA A 7 6.93 -11.24 19.96
CA ALA A 7 8.27 -11.06 19.45
C ALA A 7 8.18 -10.22 18.16
N PRO A 8 8.74 -9.00 18.11
CA PRO A 8 8.54 -8.05 17.01
C PRO A 8 9.08 -8.54 15.65
N GLY A 9 9.75 -9.69 15.60
CA GLY A 9 10.19 -10.32 14.36
C GLY A 9 9.09 -11.03 13.58
N ASN A 10 8.11 -11.63 14.25
CA ASN A 10 7.10 -12.47 13.57
C ASN A 10 6.14 -11.64 12.71
N ASP A 11 5.76 -10.46 13.19
CA ASP A 11 4.82 -9.57 12.49
C ASP A 11 5.47 -8.87 11.29
N ALA A 12 6.74 -8.45 11.43
CA ALA A 12 7.47 -7.81 10.35
C ALA A 12 7.73 -8.78 9.19
N ASP A 13 8.12 -10.02 9.48
CA ASP A 13 8.32 -11.05 8.46
C ASP A 13 7.01 -11.36 7.74
N ALA A 14 5.89 -11.46 8.47
CA ALA A 14 4.57 -11.68 7.87
C ALA A 14 4.14 -10.54 6.94
N VAL A 15 4.40 -9.28 7.30
CA VAL A 15 4.15 -8.11 6.44
C VAL A 15 5.03 -8.17 5.18
N VAL A 16 6.31 -8.51 5.33
CA VAL A 16 7.25 -8.62 4.21
C VAL A 16 6.84 -9.72 3.24
N ASP A 17 6.45 -10.88 3.73
CA ASP A 17 5.92 -11.98 2.90
C ASP A 17 4.60 -11.61 2.23
N PHE A 18 3.74 -10.87 2.92
CA PHE A 18 2.49 -10.36 2.34
C PHE A 18 2.75 -9.37 1.21
N VAL A 19 3.65 -8.40 1.40
CA VAL A 19 4.09 -7.46 0.34
C VAL A 19 4.74 -8.21 -0.82
N ARG A 20 5.56 -9.22 -0.54
CA ARG A 20 6.15 -10.06 -1.57
C ARG A 20 5.08 -10.78 -2.37
N ALA A 21 4.09 -11.37 -1.72
CA ALA A 21 2.98 -12.06 -2.38
C ALA A 21 2.17 -11.09 -3.27
N LEU A 22 1.89 -9.90 -2.76
CA LEU A 22 1.26 -8.84 -3.53
C LEU A 22 2.15 -8.33 -4.67
N ALA A 23 3.46 -8.37 -4.58
CA ALA A 23 4.35 -7.87 -5.64
C ALA A 23 4.73 -8.94 -6.69
N MET A 24 4.14 -10.13 -6.65
CA MET A 24 4.42 -11.20 -7.61
C MET A 24 3.42 -11.21 -8.78
N PRO A 25 3.89 -11.27 -10.04
CA PRO A 25 3.02 -11.45 -11.20
C PRO A 25 2.48 -12.90 -11.28
N PRO A 26 1.36 -13.12 -12.02
CA PRO A 26 0.61 -12.12 -12.77
C PRO A 26 -0.33 -11.30 -11.89
N TRP A 27 -0.38 -9.98 -12.11
CA TRP A 27 -1.29 -9.11 -11.37
C TRP A 27 -2.72 -9.15 -11.93
N PRO A 28 -3.74 -9.13 -11.05
CA PRO A 28 -5.12 -9.27 -11.45
C PRO A 28 -5.51 -8.12 -12.39
N ARG A 29 -6.23 -8.45 -13.47
CA ARG A 29 -6.76 -7.45 -14.40
C ARG A 29 -8.12 -6.94 -13.98
N ALA A 30 -8.98 -7.82 -13.46
CA ALA A 30 -10.32 -7.50 -13.01
C ALA A 30 -10.45 -7.63 -11.48
N ALA A 31 -11.44 -6.94 -10.91
CA ALA A 31 -11.73 -7.00 -9.48
C ALA A 31 -11.93 -8.44 -8.96
N ALA A 32 -12.66 -9.27 -9.71
CA ALA A 32 -12.88 -10.67 -9.32
C ALA A 32 -11.60 -11.52 -9.27
N ASP A 33 -10.59 -11.22 -10.10
CA ASP A 33 -9.29 -11.88 -10.01
C ASP A 33 -8.52 -11.41 -8.78
N ALA A 34 -8.62 -10.12 -8.46
CA ALA A 34 -7.96 -9.54 -7.30
C ALA A 34 -8.56 -10.08 -6.00
N GLU A 35 -9.88 -10.21 -5.93
CA GLU A 35 -10.55 -10.79 -4.76
C GLU A 35 -10.12 -12.25 -4.54
N ARG A 36 -10.00 -13.07 -5.61
CA ARG A 36 -9.46 -14.43 -5.49
C ARG A 36 -8.00 -14.45 -5.03
N MET A 37 -7.17 -13.56 -5.57
CA MET A 37 -5.78 -13.42 -5.16
C MET A 37 -5.67 -13.04 -3.68
N LEU A 38 -6.47 -12.07 -3.24
CA LEU A 38 -6.52 -11.58 -1.87
C LEU A 38 -7.08 -12.64 -0.92
N GLU A 39 -8.10 -13.38 -1.32
CA GLU A 39 -8.67 -14.49 -0.54
C GLU A 39 -7.63 -15.58 -0.25
N ALA A 40 -6.76 -15.89 -1.22
CA ALA A 40 -5.64 -16.82 -1.02
C ALA A 40 -4.60 -16.32 -0.01
N LEU A 41 -4.59 -15.02 0.30
CA LEU A 41 -3.76 -14.38 1.32
C LEU A 41 -4.53 -14.15 2.64
N GLY A 42 -5.73 -14.73 2.77
CA GLY A 42 -6.59 -14.55 3.95
C GLY A 42 -7.24 -13.18 4.05
N VAL A 43 -7.38 -12.47 2.93
CA VAL A 43 -7.97 -11.13 2.84
C VAL A 43 -9.32 -11.19 2.15
N HIS A 44 -10.31 -10.50 2.70
CA HIS A 44 -11.69 -10.54 2.22
C HIS A 44 -12.33 -9.14 2.16
N PRO A 45 -13.36 -8.92 1.32
CA PRO A 45 -14.10 -7.66 1.29
C PRO A 45 -14.72 -7.31 2.65
N ALA A 46 -14.53 -6.07 3.10
CA ALA A 46 -15.14 -5.54 4.32
C ALA A 46 -16.45 -4.77 4.06
N GLY A 47 -16.87 -4.64 2.80
CA GLY A 47 -18.13 -4.02 2.39
C GLY A 47 -18.10 -2.48 2.27
N GLY A 48 -17.00 -1.82 2.64
CA GLY A 48 -16.82 -0.39 2.42
C GLY A 48 -16.37 -0.09 0.99
N ILE A 49 -17.06 0.85 0.32
CA ILE A 49 -16.67 1.36 -1.00
C ILE A 49 -16.66 2.88 -0.93
N ASP A 50 -15.54 3.48 -1.30
CA ASP A 50 -15.35 4.93 -1.40
C ASP A 50 -15.06 5.30 -2.84
N ALA A 51 -16.05 5.88 -3.53
CA ALA A 51 -15.95 6.25 -4.95
C ALA A 51 -15.76 7.76 -5.10
N TRP A 52 -14.71 8.16 -5.81
CA TRP A 52 -14.43 9.58 -6.11
C TRP A 52 -14.71 9.94 -7.57
N SER A 53 -14.96 8.95 -8.43
CA SER A 53 -15.42 9.17 -9.80
C SER A 53 -16.29 8.01 -10.27
N PRO A 54 -17.03 8.14 -11.39
CA PRO A 54 -17.77 7.03 -11.98
C PRO A 54 -16.89 5.84 -12.38
N ALA A 55 -15.60 6.07 -12.60
CA ALA A 55 -14.65 5.06 -13.04
C ALA A 55 -13.72 4.59 -11.90
N SER A 56 -13.68 5.30 -10.76
CA SER A 56 -12.69 5.07 -9.70
C SER A 56 -13.34 4.85 -8.34
N ALA A 57 -12.97 3.75 -7.69
CA ALA A 57 -13.38 3.46 -6.32
C ALA A 57 -12.29 2.71 -5.54
N ARG A 58 -12.29 2.92 -4.23
CA ARG A 58 -11.51 2.17 -3.25
C ARG A 58 -12.44 1.21 -2.52
N HIS A 59 -12.04 -0.04 -2.46
CA HIS A 59 -12.76 -1.12 -1.81
C HIS A 59 -12.03 -1.53 -0.53
N ALA A 60 -12.71 -1.41 0.60
CA ALA A 60 -12.20 -1.79 1.91
C ALA A 60 -12.11 -3.31 2.03
N LEU A 61 -11.03 -3.77 2.66
CA LEU A 61 -10.70 -5.16 2.89
C LEU A 61 -10.46 -5.39 4.40
N THR A 62 -10.51 -6.65 4.81
CA THR A 62 -10.16 -7.11 6.17
C THR A 62 -9.46 -8.47 6.11
N GLY A 63 -8.84 -8.89 7.21
CA GLY A 63 -7.98 -10.07 7.27
C GLY A 63 -6.52 -9.74 6.91
N GLY A 64 -5.74 -10.76 6.54
CA GLY A 64 -4.30 -10.65 6.33
C GLY A 64 -3.48 -10.72 7.64
N PRO A 65 -2.21 -10.29 7.63
CA PRO A 65 -1.35 -10.27 8.81
C PRO A 65 -1.88 -9.37 9.93
N ASP A 66 -1.69 -9.74 11.19
CA ASP A 66 -2.19 -8.99 12.36
C ASP A 66 -1.67 -7.55 12.45
N ALA A 67 -0.49 -7.28 11.88
CA ALA A 67 0.10 -5.94 11.83
C ALA A 67 -0.45 -5.05 10.70
N VAL A 68 -1.39 -5.54 9.88
CA VAL A 68 -2.03 -4.79 8.79
C VAL A 68 -3.34 -4.18 9.26
N ASP A 69 -3.54 -2.90 8.98
CA ASP A 69 -4.74 -2.14 9.26
C ASP A 69 -5.17 -1.33 8.02
N HIS A 70 -6.45 -0.96 7.95
CA HIS A 70 -7.01 -0.14 6.85
C HIS A 70 -6.64 -0.63 5.43
N LEU A 71 -6.65 -1.94 5.22
CA LEU A 71 -6.36 -2.57 3.93
C LEU A 71 -7.45 -2.27 2.90
N SER A 72 -7.03 -1.97 1.67
CA SER A 72 -7.94 -1.67 0.57
C SER A 72 -7.31 -1.95 -0.80
N TYR A 73 -8.15 -2.09 -1.82
CA TYR A 73 -7.71 -2.08 -3.22
C TYR A 73 -8.43 -0.98 -4.01
N VAL A 74 -7.80 -0.51 -5.07
CA VAL A 74 -8.33 0.53 -5.96
C VAL A 74 -8.66 -0.06 -7.31
N VAL A 75 -9.83 0.31 -7.82
CA VAL A 75 -10.28 0.02 -9.18
C VAL A 75 -10.37 1.32 -9.95
N HIS A 76 -9.85 1.33 -11.19
CA HIS A 76 -10.07 2.37 -12.17
C HIS A 76 -10.43 1.76 -13.52
N ALA A 77 -11.53 2.20 -14.13
CA ALA A 77 -12.02 1.71 -15.42
C ALA A 77 -12.05 0.15 -15.46
N ASP A 78 -12.72 -0.43 -14.47
CA ASP A 78 -12.87 -1.89 -14.22
C ASP A 78 -11.57 -2.68 -14.02
N ARG A 79 -10.44 -1.98 -13.84
CA ARG A 79 -9.12 -2.59 -13.64
C ARG A 79 -8.58 -2.27 -12.27
N VAL A 80 -8.00 -3.27 -11.60
CA VAL A 80 -7.29 -3.04 -10.35
C VAL A 80 -5.98 -2.29 -10.63
N THR A 81 -5.82 -1.17 -9.94
CA THR A 81 -4.65 -0.29 -10.07
C THR A 81 -3.68 -0.45 -8.91
N GLY A 82 -4.17 -0.71 -7.70
CA GLY A 82 -3.30 -0.84 -6.53
C GLY A 82 -3.97 -1.52 -5.34
N VAL A 83 -3.14 -1.98 -4.41
CA VAL A 83 -3.52 -2.46 -3.08
C VAL A 83 -2.71 -1.66 -2.07
N GLY A 84 -3.35 -1.14 -1.02
CA GLY A 84 -2.69 -0.34 -0.01
C GLY A 84 -3.23 -0.59 1.39
N PHE A 85 -2.37 -0.46 2.39
CA PHE A 85 -2.71 -0.64 3.79
C PHE A 85 -1.80 0.20 4.71
N PHE A 86 -2.24 0.35 5.95
CA PHE A 86 -1.46 0.91 7.04
C PHE A 86 -0.93 -0.21 7.94
N LEU A 87 0.15 0.04 8.67
CA LEU A 87 0.52 -0.83 9.78
C LEU A 87 -0.31 -0.45 11.02
N ALA A 88 -0.77 -1.45 11.77
CA ALA A 88 -1.63 -1.30 12.94
C ALA A 88 -1.01 -0.44 14.06
N ARG A 89 0.32 -0.28 14.08
CA ARG A 89 0.98 0.64 15.01
C ARG A 89 0.76 2.09 14.56
N HIS A 90 -0.02 2.81 15.35
CA HIS A 90 -0.14 4.26 15.31
C HIS A 90 0.51 4.88 16.55
N GLY A 91 1.30 5.93 16.35
CA GLY A 91 1.96 6.69 17.41
C GLY A 91 1.59 8.17 17.36
N GLY A 92 1.99 8.93 18.37
CA GLY A 92 1.86 10.39 18.35
C GLY A 92 2.77 11.04 17.29
N PRO A 93 2.83 12.38 17.22
CA PRO A 93 3.75 13.07 16.31
C PRO A 93 5.20 12.64 16.54
N ARG A 94 5.92 12.29 15.47
CA ARG A 94 7.33 11.89 15.47
C ARG A 94 7.65 10.74 16.44
N ASP A 95 6.80 9.72 16.48
CA ASP A 95 6.98 8.57 17.35
C ASP A 95 8.23 7.76 16.91
N PRO A 96 9.23 7.59 17.79
CA PRO A 96 10.46 6.90 17.45
C PRO A 96 10.26 5.40 17.20
N LEU A 97 9.23 4.78 17.79
CA LEU A 97 8.93 3.37 17.55
C LEU A 97 8.35 3.15 16.15
N VAL A 98 7.44 4.02 15.71
CA VAL A 98 6.92 3.97 14.33
C VAL A 98 8.04 4.20 13.33
N ARG A 99 8.94 5.14 13.61
CA ARG A 99 10.12 5.37 12.75
C ARG A 99 11.03 4.13 12.70
N ARG A 100 11.28 3.49 13.83
CA ARG A 100 12.10 2.26 13.89
C ARG A 100 11.45 1.14 13.07
N ASP A 101 10.14 0.94 13.22
CA ASP A 101 9.43 -0.13 12.52
C ASP A 101 9.36 0.15 11.00
N HIS A 102 9.22 1.42 10.59
CA HIS A 102 9.41 1.86 9.20
C HIS A 102 10.81 1.48 8.66
N ASP A 103 11.86 1.89 9.36
CA ASP A 103 13.23 1.67 8.90
C ASP A 103 13.57 0.17 8.83
N ALA A 104 13.03 -0.64 9.75
CA ALA A 104 13.14 -2.10 9.71
C ALA A 104 12.41 -2.71 8.51
N LEU A 105 11.18 -2.28 8.22
CA LEU A 105 10.43 -2.74 7.04
C LEU A 105 11.16 -2.38 5.75
N VAL A 106 11.66 -1.15 5.63
CA VAL A 106 12.43 -0.71 4.45
C VAL A 106 13.69 -1.55 4.27
N ALA A 107 14.41 -1.86 5.35
CA ALA A 107 15.59 -2.71 5.27
C ALA A 107 15.26 -4.15 4.81
N ALA A 108 14.17 -4.72 5.33
CA ALA A 108 13.72 -6.06 4.94
C ALA A 108 13.27 -6.12 3.47
N LEU A 109 12.48 -5.14 3.02
CA LEU A 109 12.07 -5.03 1.61
C LEU A 109 13.27 -4.76 0.69
N ALA A 110 14.27 -4.01 1.17
CA ALA A 110 15.49 -3.79 0.40
C ALA A 110 16.31 -5.07 0.21
N ALA A 111 16.26 -6.01 1.16
CA ALA A 111 16.86 -7.32 1.00
C ALA A 111 16.15 -8.17 -0.07
N LEU A 112 14.85 -7.94 -0.32
CA LEU A 112 14.07 -8.65 -1.33
C LEU A 112 14.15 -8.02 -2.73
N PHE A 113 14.00 -6.70 -2.81
CA PHE A 113 13.83 -5.95 -4.06
C PHE A 113 15.07 -5.13 -4.45
N GLY A 114 16.13 -5.15 -3.65
CA GLY A 114 17.29 -4.29 -3.80
C GLY A 114 17.10 -2.90 -3.17
N PRO A 115 18.05 -1.98 -3.35
CA PRO A 115 17.96 -0.65 -2.74
C PRO A 115 16.74 0.14 -3.27
N PRO A 116 15.97 0.81 -2.38
CA PRO A 116 14.87 1.66 -2.83
C PRO A 116 15.39 2.91 -3.56
N ARG A 117 14.51 3.51 -4.35
CA ARG A 117 14.65 4.90 -4.82
C ARG A 117 13.79 5.84 -3.98
N ALA A 118 14.27 7.05 -3.74
CA ALA A 118 13.42 8.10 -3.17
C ALA A 118 12.33 8.51 -4.19
N ALA A 119 11.10 8.72 -3.72
CA ALA A 119 10.03 9.24 -4.56
C ALA A 119 10.26 10.71 -4.91
N PHE A 120 10.77 11.50 -3.95
CA PHE A 120 10.95 12.94 -4.08
C PHE A 120 12.35 13.36 -3.68
N GLY A 121 13.22 13.64 -4.67
CA GLY A 121 14.55 14.19 -4.42
C GLY A 121 15.34 13.40 -3.38
N ASP A 122 15.76 14.09 -2.32
CA ASP A 122 16.50 13.55 -1.17
C ASP A 122 15.60 13.25 0.05
N GLN A 123 14.28 13.26 -0.11
CA GLN A 123 13.37 12.95 0.99
C GLN A 123 13.46 11.46 1.38
N PRO A 124 13.52 11.14 2.69
CA PRO A 124 13.67 9.77 3.16
C PRO A 124 12.40 8.93 3.05
N SER A 125 11.26 9.54 2.71
CA SER A 125 9.95 8.91 2.55
C SER A 125 9.08 9.78 1.62
N PRO A 126 8.27 9.20 0.72
CA PRO A 126 8.15 7.77 0.49
C PRO A 126 9.34 7.21 -0.29
N VAL A 127 9.57 5.90 -0.11
CA VAL A 127 10.55 5.11 -0.85
C VAL A 127 9.84 4.10 -1.75
N LEU A 128 10.45 3.81 -2.90
CA LEU A 128 9.84 3.05 -3.97
C LEU A 128 10.78 1.92 -4.46
N TRP A 129 10.19 0.80 -4.85
CA TRP A 129 10.85 -0.29 -5.57
C TRP A 129 10.06 -0.60 -6.84
N ASP A 130 10.77 -0.85 -7.95
CA ASP A 130 10.14 -1.33 -9.17
C ASP A 130 10.24 -2.87 -9.22
N ALA A 131 9.10 -3.55 -9.25
CA ALA A 131 8.99 -5.01 -9.30
C ALA A 131 8.23 -5.41 -10.58
N GLY A 132 8.95 -5.47 -11.71
CA GLY A 132 8.33 -5.74 -13.01
C GLY A 132 7.37 -4.63 -13.43
N GLU A 133 6.09 -4.95 -13.65
CA GLU A 133 5.04 -3.95 -13.95
C GLU A 133 4.52 -3.20 -12.72
N LEU A 134 4.91 -3.67 -11.53
CA LEU A 134 4.46 -3.16 -10.24
C LEU A 134 5.46 -2.21 -9.61
N GLN A 135 4.96 -1.44 -8.66
CA GLN A 135 5.74 -0.60 -7.78
C GLN A 135 5.32 -0.87 -6.34
N VAL A 136 6.29 -1.14 -5.48
CA VAL A 136 6.08 -1.17 -4.04
C VAL A 136 6.45 0.19 -3.49
N ALA A 137 5.58 0.78 -2.67
CA ALA A 137 5.79 2.05 -2.02
C ALA A 137 5.67 1.89 -0.50
N VAL A 138 6.57 2.52 0.25
CA VAL A 138 6.46 2.64 1.71
C VAL A 138 6.53 4.12 2.08
N GLN A 139 5.55 4.58 2.83
CA GLN A 139 5.42 5.96 3.27
C GLN A 139 5.31 6.03 4.80
N LEU A 140 6.21 6.77 5.42
CA LEU A 140 6.08 7.24 6.79
C LEU A 140 5.26 8.53 6.83
N PHE A 141 4.22 8.53 7.66
CA PHE A 141 3.56 9.73 8.19
C PHE A 141 4.08 9.94 9.60
N ASP A 142 4.44 11.17 9.98
CA ASP A 142 4.99 11.48 11.31
C ASP A 142 4.53 12.84 11.87
N ARG A 143 3.69 13.59 11.13
CA ARG A 143 3.38 15.00 11.42
C ARG A 143 2.29 15.19 12.46
N VAL A 144 1.19 14.45 12.35
CA VAL A 144 0.04 14.54 13.27
C VAL A 144 -0.02 13.26 14.07
N ASP A 145 -0.24 12.14 13.38
CA ASP A 145 -0.04 10.81 13.90
C ASP A 145 1.11 10.16 13.13
N SER A 146 1.86 9.32 13.81
CA SER A 146 2.87 8.50 13.17
C SER A 146 2.26 7.18 12.70
N SER A 147 2.38 6.88 11.42
CA SER A 147 1.96 5.61 10.85
C SER A 147 2.79 5.28 9.60
N VAL A 148 2.77 4.01 9.21
CA VAL A 148 3.41 3.53 7.99
C VAL A 148 2.33 3.04 7.05
N MET A 149 2.33 3.55 5.82
CA MET A 149 1.50 3.04 4.73
C MET A 149 2.38 2.28 3.75
N VAL A 150 1.85 1.16 3.26
CA VAL A 150 2.46 0.36 2.21
C VAL A 150 1.49 0.29 1.04
N GLY A 151 2.01 0.47 -0.17
CA GLY A 151 1.25 0.35 -1.41
C GLY A 151 1.94 -0.59 -2.38
N VAL A 152 1.17 -1.37 -3.13
CA VAL A 152 1.61 -2.08 -4.32
C VAL A 152 0.74 -1.63 -5.48
N ASP A 153 1.34 -0.96 -6.46
CA ASP A 153 0.65 -0.31 -7.55
C ASP A 153 1.09 -0.86 -8.91
N HIS A 154 0.14 -1.08 -9.80
CA HIS A 154 0.43 -1.35 -11.19
C HIS A 154 0.74 -0.04 -11.91
N ARG A 155 2.03 0.21 -12.17
CA ARG A 155 2.57 1.51 -12.63
C ARG A 155 1.79 2.14 -13.78
N ALA A 156 1.55 1.39 -14.85
CA ALA A 156 0.87 1.93 -16.03
C ALA A 156 -0.62 2.26 -15.78
N ARG A 157 -1.31 1.48 -14.92
CA ARG A 157 -2.74 1.63 -14.65
C ARG A 157 -2.98 2.73 -13.62
N SER A 158 -2.17 2.78 -12.56
CA SER A 158 -2.23 3.88 -11.59
C SER A 158 -1.88 5.23 -12.25
N ALA A 159 -0.90 5.27 -13.16
CA ALA A 159 -0.60 6.49 -13.91
C ALA A 159 -1.68 6.87 -14.95
N GLU A 160 -2.54 5.94 -15.36
CA GLU A 160 -3.71 6.24 -16.20
C GLU A 160 -4.79 6.91 -15.35
N GLU A 161 -5.08 6.33 -14.17
CA GLU A 161 -6.01 6.89 -13.19
C GLU A 161 -5.62 8.31 -12.76
N GLU A 162 -4.36 8.54 -12.39
CA GLU A 162 -3.86 9.86 -11.98
C GLU A 162 -4.00 10.89 -13.10
N ARG A 163 -3.70 10.52 -14.36
CA ARG A 163 -3.83 11.44 -15.50
C ARG A 163 -5.28 11.85 -15.75
N VAL A 164 -6.22 10.94 -15.57
CA VAL A 164 -7.65 11.25 -15.71
C VAL A 164 -8.11 12.14 -14.55
N ALA A 165 -7.70 11.83 -13.31
CA ALA A 165 -8.01 12.64 -12.13
C ALA A 165 -7.48 14.08 -12.24
N VAL A 166 -6.29 14.27 -12.80
CA VAL A 166 -5.70 15.61 -13.05
C VAL A 166 -6.27 16.26 -14.32
N GLY A 167 -6.62 15.47 -15.33
CA GLY A 167 -7.15 15.91 -16.62
C GLY A 167 -8.58 16.44 -16.58
N ASP A 168 -9.42 15.96 -15.65
CA ASP A 168 -10.78 16.46 -15.42
C ASP A 168 -10.81 17.81 -14.65
N GLY A 169 -9.65 18.41 -14.37
CA GLY A 169 -9.51 19.66 -13.60
C GLY A 169 -9.39 20.96 -14.40
N LEU A 170 -9.49 20.94 -15.74
CA LEU A 170 -9.43 22.17 -16.54
C LEU A 170 -10.70 22.36 -17.38
N PRO A 171 -11.58 23.34 -17.06
CA PRO A 171 -12.48 23.86 -18.06
C PRO A 171 -11.64 24.52 -19.16
N THR A 172 -11.51 23.83 -20.28
CA THR A 172 -10.94 24.38 -21.51
C THR A 172 -11.91 25.43 -22.05
N GLY A 173 -11.75 26.67 -21.57
CA GLY A 173 -11.99 27.95 -22.23
C GLY A 173 -13.32 28.24 -22.94
N GLU A 174 -13.89 29.40 -22.62
CA GLU A 174 -14.49 30.35 -23.59
C GLU A 174 -14.03 31.75 -23.14
N ARG A 175 -13.13 32.41 -23.88
CA ARG A 175 -13.38 33.49 -24.85
C ARG A 175 -14.19 34.66 -24.32
#